data_AF-A0A3C1CL22-F1
#
_entry.id   AF-A0A3C1CL22-F1
#
_cell.length_a   1.000
_cell.length_b   1.000
_cell.length_c   1.000
_cell.angle_alpha   90.00
_cell.angle_beta   90.00
_cell.angle_gamma   90.00
#
_symmetry.space_group_name_H-M   'P 1'
#
loop_
_entity.id
_entity.type
_entity.pdbx_description
1 polymer ?
#
loop_
_entity_poly.entity_id
_entity_poly.type
_entity_poly.pdbx_seq_one_letter_code
_entity_poly.pdbx_strand_id
1 'polypeptide(L)'
;QLMVLSDALPGLRIEGKPQCHIVALAKEHGEAAASVGCALSRARTGMRADEMTFAFPGARLAEVVDAVERTSAVDTVVAKYAAEDARRFG
;
A
#
# COMPACT_ATOMS: atom_id res chain seq x y z
N GLN A 1 -4.13 -1.50 4.78
CA GLN A 1 -2.86 -1.65 4.04
C GLN A 1 -2.61 -0.47 3.11
N LEU A 2 -3.60 0.00 2.32
CA LEU A 2 -3.40 1.13 1.41
C LEU A 2 -3.03 2.46 2.09
N MET A 3 -3.62 2.76 3.26
CA MET A 3 -3.27 3.99 4.00
C MET A 3 -1.80 4.00 4.43
N VAL A 4 -1.31 2.92 5.06
CA VAL A 4 0.11 2.77 5.41
C VAL A 4 1.02 3.00 4.21
N LEU A 5 0.70 2.42 3.03
CA LEU A 5 1.51 2.63 1.83
C LEU A 5 1.45 4.09 1.33
N SER A 6 0.27 4.71 1.35
CA SER A 6 0.08 6.10 0.92
C SER A 6 0.85 7.08 1.81
N ASP A 7 0.91 6.82 3.11
CA ASP A 7 1.63 7.66 4.07
C ASP A 7 3.14 7.39 4.04
N ALA A 8 3.55 6.14 3.82
CA ALA A 8 4.96 5.76 3.70
C ALA A 8 5.61 6.27 2.40
N LEU A 9 4.84 6.40 1.32
CA LEU A 9 5.35 6.72 -0.01
C LEU A 9 4.63 7.96 -0.57
N PRO A 10 5.13 9.17 -0.28
CA PRO A 10 4.61 10.39 -0.87
C PRO A 10 4.58 10.29 -2.40
N GLY A 11 3.42 10.56 -3.00
CA GLY A 11 3.22 10.45 -4.44
C GLY A 11 2.90 9.04 -4.95
N LEU A 12 2.60 8.08 -4.06
CA LEU A 12 2.07 6.78 -4.46
C LEU A 12 0.83 6.95 -5.34
N ARG A 13 0.88 6.39 -6.56
CA ARG A 13 -0.27 6.39 -7.45
C ARG A 13 -1.23 5.26 -7.09
N ILE A 14 -2.52 5.57 -7.04
CA ILE A 14 -3.57 4.57 -6.83
C ILE A 14 -4.34 4.42 -8.14
N GLU A 15 -4.15 3.28 -8.79
CA GLU A 15 -4.67 3.02 -10.13
C GLU A 15 -5.80 1.99 -10.11
N GLY A 16 -6.81 2.25 -10.94
CA GLY A 16 -7.96 1.37 -11.13
C GLY A 16 -7.68 0.25 -12.13
N LYS A 17 -8.65 -0.01 -13.01
CA LYS A 17 -8.47 -0.94 -14.13
C LYS A 17 -7.77 -0.25 -15.32
N PRO A 18 -6.86 -0.93 -16.05
CA PRO A 18 -6.36 -2.28 -15.80
C PRO A 18 -5.22 -2.30 -14.76
N GLN A 19 -5.29 -3.22 -13.77
CA GLN A 19 -4.27 -3.34 -12.72
C GLN A 19 -2.86 -3.48 -13.28
N CYS A 20 -2.68 -4.24 -14.37
CA CYS A 20 -1.35 -4.59 -14.89
C CYS A 20 -0.51 -3.39 -15.33
N HIS A 21 -1.10 -2.20 -15.57
CA HIS A 21 -0.33 -0.99 -15.91
C HIS A 21 0.55 -0.51 -14.74
N ILE A 22 0.23 -0.82 -13.48
CA ILE A 22 1.10 -0.42 -12.35
C ILE A 22 2.53 -0.99 -12.48
N VAL A 23 2.69 -2.12 -13.16
CA VAL A 23 4.01 -2.71 -13.45
C VAL A 23 4.81 -1.87 -14.43
N ALA A 24 4.16 -1.35 -15.48
CA ALA A 24 4.82 -0.46 -16.44
C ALA A 24 5.13 0.92 -15.81
N LEU A 25 4.26 1.46 -14.95
CA LEU A 25 4.58 2.66 -14.16
C LEU A 25 5.87 2.47 -13.34
N ALA A 26 5.99 1.33 -12.65
CA ALA A 26 7.18 1.01 -11.87
C ALA A 26 8.43 0.78 -12.74
N LYS A 27 8.29 0.05 -13.86
CA LYS A 27 9.43 -0.37 -14.68
C LYS A 27 9.93 0.72 -15.63
N GLU A 28 9.01 1.47 -16.24
CA GLU A 28 9.30 2.42 -17.32
C GLU A 28 9.38 3.86 -16.80
N HIS A 29 8.54 4.21 -15.82
CA HIS A 29 8.46 5.58 -15.29
C HIS A 29 9.14 5.75 -13.92
N GLY A 30 9.59 4.67 -13.30
CA GLY A 30 10.19 4.72 -11.97
C GLY A 30 9.18 5.06 -10.86
N GLU A 31 7.89 4.98 -11.15
CA GLU A 31 6.81 5.41 -10.27
C GLU A 31 6.28 4.25 -9.42
N ALA A 32 6.13 4.48 -8.12
CA ALA A 32 5.46 3.55 -7.24
C ALA A 32 3.94 3.65 -7.45
N ALA A 33 3.27 2.51 -7.66
CA ALA A 33 1.84 2.47 -7.92
C ALA A 33 1.17 1.24 -7.28
N ALA A 34 0.01 1.46 -6.68
CA ALA A 34 -0.82 0.43 -6.08
C ALA A 34 -2.16 0.30 -6.83
N SER A 35 -2.74 -0.89 -6.80
CA SER A 35 -4.09 -1.14 -7.29
C SER A 35 -4.79 -2.16 -6.41
N VAL A 36 -6.05 -1.88 -6.10
CA VAL A 36 -6.96 -2.84 -5.44
C VAL A 36 -7.38 -3.97 -6.40
N GLY A 37 -6.97 -3.90 -7.65
CA GLY A 37 -7.12 -4.96 -8.62
C GLY A 37 -8.43 -5.03 -9.36
N CYS A 38 -8.32 -5.45 -10.63
CA CYS A 38 -9.45 -5.63 -11.52
C CYS A 38 -9.91 -7.09 -11.55
N ALA A 39 -11.14 -7.32 -12.03
CA ALA A 39 -11.73 -8.66 -12.12
C ALA A 39 -10.81 -9.66 -12.83
N LEU A 40 -10.18 -9.24 -13.94
CA LEU A 40 -9.25 -10.10 -14.68
C LEU A 40 -8.00 -10.47 -13.87
N SER A 41 -7.41 -9.50 -13.17
CA SER A 41 -6.21 -9.76 -12.36
C SER A 41 -6.52 -10.72 -11.22
N ARG A 42 -7.61 -10.47 -10.49
CA ARG A 42 -8.08 -11.33 -9.40
C ARG A 42 -8.36 -12.76 -9.86
N ALA A 43 -9.02 -12.93 -11.00
CA ALA A 43 -9.25 -14.25 -11.59
C ALA A 43 -7.96 -14.99 -11.98
N ARG A 44 -6.90 -14.26 -12.36
CA ARG A 44 -5.61 -14.85 -12.77
C ARG A 44 -4.68 -15.15 -11.60
N THR A 45 -4.68 -14.31 -10.57
CA THR A 45 -3.75 -14.42 -9.44
C THR A 45 -4.36 -15.08 -8.22
N GLY A 46 -5.69 -15.26 -8.18
CA GLY A 46 -6.40 -15.73 -6.99
C GLY A 46 -6.47 -14.68 -5.86
N MET A 47 -6.17 -13.41 -6.16
CA MET A 47 -6.09 -12.34 -5.15
C MET A 47 -7.43 -12.13 -4.42
N ARG A 48 -7.40 -12.30 -3.10
CA ARG A 48 -8.54 -12.17 -2.16
C ARG A 48 -9.05 -10.74 -2.11
N ALA A 49 -10.32 -10.56 -1.71
CA ALA A 49 -10.98 -9.26 -1.72
C ALA A 49 -10.28 -8.20 -0.84
N ASP A 50 -9.61 -8.62 0.23
CA ASP A 50 -8.83 -7.79 1.15
C ASP A 50 -7.39 -7.54 0.70
N GLU A 51 -6.96 -8.16 -0.41
CA GLU A 51 -5.64 -7.97 -0.99
C GLU A 51 -5.63 -6.91 -2.09
N MET A 52 -4.46 -6.32 -2.27
CA MET A 52 -4.12 -5.36 -3.32
C MET A 52 -2.72 -5.67 -3.86
N THR A 53 -2.38 -5.14 -5.03
CA THR A 53 -1.04 -5.24 -5.59
C THR A 53 -0.35 -3.90 -5.56
N PHE A 54 0.93 -3.91 -5.24
CA PHE A 54 1.79 -2.75 -5.22
C PHE A 54 3.04 -3.03 -6.06
N ALA A 55 3.37 -2.12 -6.96
CA ALA A 55 4.55 -2.20 -7.82
C ALA A 55 5.41 -0.95 -7.64
N PHE A 56 6.73 -1.15 -7.61
CA PHE A 56 7.72 -0.09 -7.44
C PHE A 56 9.05 -0.51 -8.08
N PRO A 57 9.98 0.43 -8.34
CA PRO A 57 11.29 0.10 -8.88
C PRO A 57 12.08 -0.78 -7.92
N GLY A 58 12.52 -1.96 -8.37
CA GLY A 58 13.17 -2.96 -7.51
C GLY A 58 14.41 -2.47 -6.76
N ALA A 59 15.15 -1.51 -7.34
CA ALA A 59 16.31 -0.89 -6.68
C ALA A 59 15.96 -0.14 -5.39
N ARG A 60 14.68 0.22 -5.19
CA ARG A 60 14.18 0.95 -4.01
C ARG A 60 13.64 0.03 -2.91
N LEU A 61 13.86 -1.29 -3.00
CA LEU A 61 13.28 -2.25 -2.06
C LEU A 61 13.58 -1.92 -0.60
N ALA A 62 14.84 -1.64 -0.26
CA ALA A 62 15.23 -1.33 1.12
C ALA A 62 14.52 -0.07 1.63
N GLU A 63 14.56 1.02 0.85
CA GLU A 63 13.89 2.29 1.17
C GLU A 63 12.37 2.10 1.39
N VAL A 64 11.72 1.34 0.52
CA VAL A 64 10.28 1.06 0.58
C VAL A 64 9.93 0.26 1.84
N VAL A 65 10.70 -0.79 2.15
CA VAL A 65 10.48 -1.59 3.36
C VAL A 65 10.65 -0.74 4.60
N ASP A 66 11.76 0.00 4.71
CA ASP A 66 12.05 0.87 5.86
C ASP A 66 10.97 1.95 6.06
N ALA A 67 10.42 2.50 4.98
CA ALA A 67 9.34 3.49 5.05
C ALA A 67 8.05 2.85 5.56
N VAL A 68 7.65 1.69 5.03
CA VAL A 68 6.43 0.99 5.42
C VAL A 68 6.49 0.52 6.88
N GLU A 69 7.63 -0.02 7.32
CA GLU A 69 7.80 -0.46 8.70
C GLU A 69 7.69 0.70 9.69
N ARG A 70 8.35 1.83 9.40
CA ARG A 70 8.26 3.04 10.26
C ARG A 70 6.84 3.58 10.33
N THR A 71 6.16 3.74 9.19
CA THR A 71 4.78 4.24 9.16
C THR A 71 3.83 3.29 9.89
N SER A 72 3.96 1.98 9.66
CA SER A 72 3.15 0.98 10.35
C SER A 72 3.35 0.99 11.88
N ALA A 73 4.56 1.26 12.35
CA ALA A 73 4.84 1.40 13.78
C ALA A 73 4.16 2.64 14.37
N VAL A 74 4.20 3.77 13.67
CA VAL A 74 3.52 5.01 14.09
C VAL A 74 2.01 4.81 14.15
N ASP A 75 1.40 4.25 13.11
CA ASP A 75 -0.04 3.95 13.07
C ASP A 75 -0.46 3.06 14.24
N THR A 76 0.37 2.08 14.58
CA THR A 76 0.12 1.18 15.71
C THR A 76 0.11 1.94 17.04
N VAL A 77 1.04 2.89 17.24
CA VAL A 77 1.09 3.71 18.46
C VAL A 77 -0.15 4.60 18.56
N VAL A 78 -0.51 5.28 17.48
CA VAL A 78 -1.69 6.18 17.44
C VAL A 78 -2.98 5.38 17.67
N ALA A 79 -3.12 4.22 17.03
CA ALA A 79 -4.28 3.35 17.23
C ALA A 79 -4.39 2.85 18.67
N LYS A 80 -3.28 2.49 19.32
CA LYS A 80 -3.26 2.09 20.74
C LYS A 80 -3.68 3.24 21.65
N TYR A 81 -3.17 4.44 21.41
CA TYR A 81 -3.57 5.63 22.14
C TYR A 81 -5.08 5.86 22.02
N ALA A 82 -5.63 5.86 20.80
CA ALA A 82 -7.06 6.06 20.58
C ALA A 82 -7.92 4.98 21.26
N ALA A 83 -7.47 3.72 21.26
CA ALA A 83 -8.16 2.62 21.93
C ALA A 83 -8.10 2.71 23.47
N GLU A 84 -7.05 3.30 24.04
CA GLU A 84 -6.98 3.60 25.47
C GLU A 84 -7.87 4.77 25.84
N ASP A 85 -7.85 5.83 25.03
CA ASP A 85 -8.70 7.01 25.20
C ASP A 85 -10.19 6.63 25.17
N ALA A 86 -10.60 5.83 24.19
CA ALA A 86 -11.97 5.32 24.08
C ALA A 86 -12.41 4.47 25.29
N ARG A 87 -11.49 3.76 25.96
CA ARG A 87 -11.80 3.01 27.19
C ARG A 87 -11.92 3.90 28.43
N ARG A 88 -11.27 5.06 28.43
CA ARG A 88 -11.30 6.02 29.53
C ARG A 88 -12.55 6.90 29.50
N PHE A 89 -13.06 7.18 28.30
CA PHE A 89 -14.11 8.18 28.08
C PHE A 89 -15.36 7.68 27.34
N GLY A 90 -15.38 6.43 26.88
CA GLY A 90 -16.57 5.77 26.31
C GLY A 90 -17.34 4.97 27.36
#